data_AF-A0A2Z6I9G1-F1
#
_entry.id   AF-A0A2Z6I9G1-F1
#
_cell.length_a   1.000
_cell.length_b   1.000
_cell.length_c   1.000
_cell.angle_alpha   90.00
_cell.angle_beta   90.00
_cell.angle_gamma   90.00
#
_symmetry.space_group_name_H-M   'P 1'
#
loop_
_entity.id
_entity.type
_entity.pdbx_description
1 polymer ?
#
loop_
_entity_poly.entity_id
_entity_poly.type
_entity_poly.pdbx_seq_one_letter_code
_entity_poly.pdbx_strand_id
1 'polypeptide(L)' 'MFTFFTIVFGLIWAVASFILLFKVWDSIGPAVLSISKSHVVQMAAMAIVWLVIFGIPAWLWMKIFG' A
#
# COMPACT_ATOMS: atom_id res chain seq x y z
N MET A 1 15.26 3.44 19.22
CA MET A 1 15.38 4.92 19.10
C MET A 1 14.66 5.27 17.80
N PHE A 2 13.46 5.84 17.86
CA PHE A 2 12.71 6.25 16.66
C PHE A 2 13.46 7.45 16.06
N THR A 3 14.49 7.16 15.28
CA THR A 3 15.43 8.18 14.80
C THR A 3 14.75 9.02 13.73
N PHE A 4 15.21 10.26 13.56
CA PHE A 4 14.83 11.13 12.46
C PHE A 4 14.83 10.39 11.11
N PHE A 5 15.80 9.47 10.90
CA PHE A 5 15.87 8.59 9.74
C PHE A 5 14.64 7.70 9.55
N THR A 6 14.14 7.05 10.61
CA THR A 6 12.94 6.20 10.54
C THR A 6 11.69 7.00 10.14
N ILE A 7 11.54 8.24 10.63
CA ILE A 7 10.43 9.12 10.26
C ILE A 7 10.53 9.52 8.78
N VAL A 8 11.71 9.97 8.35
CA VAL A 8 11.93 10.43 6.96
C VAL A 8 11.75 9.29 5.97
N PHE A 9 12.33 8.11 6.23
CA PHE A 9 12.13 6.94 5.38
C PHE A 9 10.68 6.46 5.38
N GLY A 10 10.00 6.50 6.53
CA GLY A 10 8.58 6.16 6.63
C GLY A 10 7.71 7.08 5.77
N LEU A 11 7.97 8.39 5.78
CA LEU A 11 7.28 9.37 4.94
C LEU A 11 7.54 9.15 3.45
N ILE A 12 8.81 8.97 3.05
CA ILE A 12 9.18 8.69 1.66
C ILE A 12 8.49 7.41 1.18
N TRP A 13 8.54 6.35 2.00
CA TRP A 13 7.91 5.07 1.69
C TRP A 13 6.39 5.19 1.59
N ALA A 14 5.74 5.95 2.48
CA ALA A 14 4.30 6.19 2.41
C ALA A 14 3.89 6.85 1.09
N VAL A 15 4.61 7.90 0.66
CA VAL A 15 4.36 8.58 -0.62
C VAL A 15 4.60 7.64 -1.80
N ALA A 16 5.72 6.92 -1.80
CA ALA A 16 6.04 5.95 -2.85
C ALA A 16 4.99 4.83 -2.94
N SER A 17 4.52 4.32 -1.80
CA SER A 17 3.50 3.28 -1.71
C SER A 17 2.15 3.74 -2.26
N PHE A 18 1.80 5.00 -2.03
CA PHE A 18 0.58 5.59 -2.57
C PHE A 18 0.63 5.71 -4.10
N ILE A 19 1.78 6.11 -4.65
CA ILE A 19 1.98 6.16 -6.11
C ILE A 19 1.96 4.74 -6.71
N LEU A 20 2.60 3.78 -6.04
CA LEU A 20 2.62 2.37 -6.46
C LEU A 20 1.22 1.75 -6.44
N LEU A 21 0.36 2.13 -5.49
CA LEU A 21 -1.02 1.66 -5.43
C LEU A 21 -1.74 1.91 -6.75
N PHE A 22 -1.69 3.14 -7.28
CA PHE A 22 -2.34 3.47 -8.55
C PHE A 22 -1.69 2.73 -9.72
N LYS A 23 -0.36 2.64 -9.76
CA LYS A 23 0.35 1.91 -10.81
C LYS A 23 -0.02 0.42 -10.85
N VAL A 24 -0.14 -0.22 -9.68
CA VAL A 24 -0.58 -1.62 -9.58
C VAL A 24 -2.07 -1.72 -9.92
N TRP A 25 -2.88 -0.80 -9.43
CA TRP A 25 -4.32 -0.74 -9.70
C TRP A 25 -4.65 -0.55 -11.18
N ASP A 26 -3.84 0.17 -11.95
CA ASP A 26 -4.04 0.28 -13.40
C ASP A 26 -3.94 -1.09 -14.10
N SER A 27 -3.13 -2.00 -13.55
CA SER A 27 -2.96 -3.35 -14.10
C SER A 27 -4.04 -4.34 -13.63
N ILE A 28 -4.39 -4.31 -12.33
CA ILE A 28 -5.32 -5.29 -11.73
C ILE A 28 -6.77 -4.80 -11.66
N GLY A 29 -6.96 -3.48 -11.63
CA GLY A 29 -8.26 -2.81 -11.49
C GLY A 29 -9.26 -3.23 -12.56
N PRO A 30 -8.90 -3.31 -13.85
CA PRO A 30 -9.80 -3.80 -14.89
C PRO A 30 -10.32 -5.22 -14.62
N ALA A 31 -9.47 -6.11 -14.09
CA ALA A 31 -9.88 -7.47 -13.74
C ALA A 31 -10.85 -7.47 -12.54
N VAL A 32 -10.55 -6.70 -11.49
CA VAL A 32 -11.45 -6.57 -10.32
C VAL A 32 -12.80 -5.97 -10.73
N LEU A 33 -12.79 -4.96 -11.60
CA LEU A 33 -13.97 -4.31 -12.16
C LEU A 33 -14.80 -5.26 -13.04
N SER A 34 -14.16 -6.19 -13.75
CA SER A 34 -14.85 -7.23 -14.53
C SER A 34 -15.51 -8.29 -13.65
N ILE A 35 -14.96 -8.57 -12.46
CA ILE A 35 -15.49 -9.58 -11.53
C ILE A 35 -16.62 -9.00 -10.68
N SER A 36 -16.49 -7.74 -10.24
CA SER A 36 -17.49 -7.11 -9.38
C SER A 36 -17.68 -5.64 -9.67
N LYS A 37 -18.93 -5.27 -9.96
CA LYS A 37 -19.38 -3.88 -10.09
C LYS A 37 -19.66 -3.20 -8.74
N SER A 38 -19.55 -3.93 -7.63
CA SER A 38 -19.77 -3.37 -6.30
C SER A 38 -18.62 -2.44 -5.91
N HIS A 39 -18.94 -1.18 -5.65
CA HIS A 39 -17.98 -0.19 -5.15
C HIS A 39 -17.30 -0.64 -3.84
N VAL A 40 -18.03 -1.36 -2.98
CA VAL A 40 -17.49 -1.88 -1.72
C VAL A 40 -16.40 -2.92 -1.97
N VAL A 41 -16.61 -3.83 -2.94
CA VAL A 41 -15.63 -4.87 -3.29
C VAL A 41 -14.39 -4.26 -3.94
N GLN A 42 -14.57 -3.24 -4.78
CA GLN A 42 -13.46 -2.51 -5.41
C GLN A 42 -12.63 -1.76 -4.36
N MET A 43 -13.27 -1.05 -3.42
CA MET A 43 -12.55 -0.40 -2.32
C MET A 43 -11.83 -1.40 -1.41
N ALA A 44 -12.45 -2.54 -1.11
CA ALA A 44 -11.81 -3.60 -0.34
C ALA A 44 -10.59 -4.16 -1.06
N ALA A 45 -10.66 -4.38 -2.37
CA ALA A 45 -9.54 -4.83 -3.18
C ALA A 45 -8.40 -3.79 -3.20
N MET A 46 -8.71 -2.50 -3.38
CA MET A 46 -7.71 -1.43 -3.30
C MET A 46 -7.05 -1.38 -1.91
N ALA A 47 -7.82 -1.54 -0.85
CA ALA A 47 -7.31 -1.56 0.52
C ALA A 47 -6.36 -2.74 0.77
N ILE A 48 -6.68 -3.92 0.25
CA ILE A 48 -5.81 -5.11 0.33
C ILE A 48 -4.50 -4.86 -0.42
N VAL A 49 -4.58 -4.32 -1.64
CA VAL A 49 -3.39 -4.01 -2.45
C VAL A 49 -2.51 -2.99 -1.73
N TRP A 50 -3.10 -1.96 -1.14
CA TRP A 50 -2.37 -0.97 -0.36
C TRP A 50 -1.74 -1.58 0.90
N LEU A 51 -2.43 -2.45 1.62
CA LEU A 51 -1.88 -3.18 2.78
C LEU A 51 -0.69 -4.05 2.42
N VAL A 52 -0.69 -4.66 1.23
CA VAL A 52 0.45 -5.45 0.75
C VAL A 52 1.64 -4.55 0.40
N ILE A 53 1.41 -3.45 -0.31
CA ILE A 53 2.47 -2.53 -0.76
C ILE A 53 3.08 -1.75 0.40
N PHE A 54 2.23 -1.17 1.27
CA PHE A 54 2.66 -0.32 2.36
C PHE A 54 2.80 -1.09 3.68
N GLY A 55 1.77 -1.86 4.04
CA GLY A 55 1.64 -2.48 5.36
C GLY A 55 2.69 -3.55 5.65
N ILE A 56 2.96 -4.46 4.70
CA ILE A 56 3.96 -5.53 4.90
C ILE A 56 5.36 -4.94 5.08
N PRO A 57 5.85 -4.05 4.19
CA PRO A 57 7.16 -3.44 4.37
C PRO A 57 7.24 -2.53 5.61
N ALA A 58 6.20 -1.78 5.94
CA ALA A 58 6.16 -0.96 7.14
C ALA A 58 6.25 -1.82 8.41
N TRP A 59 5.55 -2.95 8.46
CA TRP A 59 5.62 -3.90 9.57
C TRP A 59 7.00 -4.53 9.71
N LEU A 60 7.61 -4.98 8.61
CA LEU A 60 8.96 -5.51 8.59
C LEU A 60 9.98 -4.45 9.06
N TRP A 61 9.85 -3.22 8.57
CA TRP A 61 10.70 -2.10 8.97
C TRP A 61 10.63 -1.83 10.48
N MET A 62 9.41 -1.76 11.03
CA MET A 62 9.21 -1.59 12.47
C MET A 62 9.77 -2.75 13.29
N LYS A 63 9.75 -3.98 12.76
CA LYS A 63 10.30 -5.14 13.46
C LYS A 63 11.83 -5.19 13.45
N ILE A 64 12.46 -4.64 12.40
CA ILE A 64 13.93 -4.63 12.23
C ILE A 64 14.58 -3.43 12.92
N PHE A 65 13.92 -2.26 12.87
CA PHE A 65 14.50 -0.98 13.30
C PHE A 65 13.76 -0.28 14.44
N GLY A 66 12.61 -0.80 14.88
CA GLY A 66 11.79 -0.27 15.98
C GLY A 66 12.36 -0.55 17.35
#